data_AF-A0A7Z2VWZ6-F1
#
_entry.id   AF-A0A7Z2VWZ6-F1
#
_cell.length_a   1.000
_cell.length_b   1.000
_cell.length_c   1.000
_cell.angle_alpha   90.00
_cell.angle_beta   90.00
_cell.angle_gamma   90.00
#
_symmetry.space_group_name_H-M   'P 1'
#
loop_
_entity.id
_entity.type
_entity.pdbx_description
1 polymer ?
#
loop_
_entity_poly.entity_id
_entity_poly.type
_entity_poly.pdbx_seq_one_letter_code
_entity_poly.pdbx_strand_id
1 'polypeptide(L)'
;MSTKNPAPLFKPFSWVSEQNQAGRYDMLSNIRDLASGVATALQLVERSELLEIAGDARIIDGATARRFYRMSIAAMSVIESYIDEHFDEMDDLGAQTNSQKGGA
;
A
#
# COMPACT_ATOMS: atom_id res chain seq x y z
N MET A 1 -28.24 17.91 -40.47
CA MET A 1 -26.82 17.49 -40.43
C MET A 1 -26.39 17.50 -38.97
N SER A 2 -26.22 16.32 -38.36
CA SER A 2 -25.87 16.18 -36.94
C SER A 2 -24.36 16.00 -36.80
N THR A 3 -23.66 17.00 -36.28
CA THR A 3 -22.22 16.92 -36.01
C THR A 3 -22.00 16.00 -34.80
N LYS A 4 -21.72 14.72 -35.06
CA LYS A 4 -21.21 13.80 -34.03
C LYS A 4 -19.82 14.31 -33.62
N ASN A 5 -19.76 14.96 -32.46
CA ASN A 5 -18.48 15.28 -31.84
C ASN A 5 -17.78 13.94 -31.54
N PRO A 6 -16.57 13.67 -32.07
CA PRO A 6 -15.84 12.46 -31.72
C PRO A 6 -15.53 12.53 -30.22
N ALA A 7 -15.87 11.46 -29.49
CA ALA A 7 -15.47 11.33 -28.09
C ALA A 7 -13.96 11.55 -27.98
N PRO A 8 -13.47 12.32 -26.99
CA PRO A 8 -12.05 12.60 -26.88
C PRO A 8 -11.28 11.29 -26.74
N LEU A 9 -10.23 11.13 -27.55
CA LEU A 9 -9.36 9.95 -27.58
C LEU A 9 -8.68 9.67 -26.22
N PHE A 10 -8.71 10.64 -25.31
CA PHE A 10 -8.17 10.56 -23.97
C PHE A 10 -9.22 11.02 -22.97
N LYS A 11 -9.64 10.10 -22.10
CA LYS A 11 -10.35 10.43 -20.87
C LYS A 11 -9.29 10.99 -19.90
N PRO A 12 -9.42 12.22 -19.40
CA PRO A 12 -8.55 12.72 -18.35
C PRO A 12 -8.62 11.75 -17.16
N PHE A 13 -7.49 11.44 -16.55
CA PHE A 13 -7.48 10.73 -15.28
C PHE A 13 -8.32 11.53 -14.27
N SER A 14 -9.28 10.86 -13.63
CA SER A 14 -10.13 11.44 -12.60
C SER A 14 -9.58 11.03 -11.25
N TRP A 15 -9.19 11.99 -10.41
CA TRP A 15 -8.90 11.76 -8.98
C TRP A 15 -10.15 11.32 -8.20
N VAL A 16 -11.34 11.48 -8.78
CA VAL A 16 -12.58 10.96 -8.21
C VAL A 16 -12.67 9.51 -8.62
N SER A 17 -12.30 8.62 -7.70
CA SER A 17 -12.59 7.20 -7.81
C SER A 17 -14.10 7.04 -8.03
N GLU A 18 -14.47 6.28 -9.07
CA GLU A 18 -15.83 5.75 -9.15
C GLU A 18 -16.06 4.96 -7.85
N GLN A 19 -17.16 5.22 -7.14
CA GLN A 19 -17.44 4.69 -5.79
C GLN A 19 -17.37 3.15 -5.70
N ASN A 20 -17.46 2.44 -6.83
CA ASN A 20 -17.28 0.99 -6.91
C ASN A 20 -15.80 0.51 -6.92
N GLN A 21 -14.83 1.42 -6.99
CA GLN A 21 -13.39 1.11 -6.96
C GLN A 21 -12.66 1.70 -5.75
N ALA A 22 -13.33 2.55 -4.95
CA ALA A 22 -12.73 3.28 -3.84
C ALA A 22 -12.04 2.35 -2.84
N GLY A 23 -12.69 1.27 -2.41
CA GLY A 23 -12.15 0.39 -1.37
C GLY A 23 -10.81 -0.27 -1.72
N ARG A 24 -10.61 -0.68 -2.99
CA ARG A 24 -9.37 -1.37 -3.40
C ARG A 24 -8.19 -0.41 -3.60
N TYR A 25 -8.43 0.76 -4.19
CA TYR A 25 -7.38 1.76 -4.37
C TYR A 25 -6.99 2.44 -3.06
N ASP A 26 -7.94 2.68 -2.17
CA ASP A 26 -7.68 3.24 -0.85
C ASP A 26 -6.86 2.26 0.00
N MET A 27 -7.17 0.96 -0.06
CA MET A 27 -6.39 -0.09 0.63
C MET A 27 -4.96 -0.19 0.09
N LEU A 28 -4.77 -0.25 -1.23
CA LEU A 28 -3.43 -0.29 -1.85
C LEU A 28 -2.62 0.98 -1.56
N SER A 29 -3.27 2.14 -1.50
CA SER A 29 -2.62 3.39 -1.10
C SER A 29 -2.16 3.32 0.36
N ASN A 30 -3.02 2.87 1.28
CA ASN A 30 -2.72 2.79 2.70
C ASN A 30 -1.59 1.79 3.00
N ILE A 31 -1.59 0.61 2.35
CA ILE A 31 -0.53 -0.40 2.50
C ILE A 31 0.80 0.14 1.95
N ARG A 32 0.77 0.80 0.78
CA ARG A 32 1.96 1.40 0.17
C ARG A 32 2.54 2.52 1.05
N ASP A 33 1.68 3.36 1.62
CA ASP A 33 2.10 4.46 2.48
C ASP A 33 2.69 3.91 3.78
N LEU A 34 2.08 2.88 4.36
CA LEU A 34 2.61 2.19 5.53
C LEU A 34 3.98 1.56 5.25
N ALA A 35 4.13 0.83 4.13
CA ALA A 35 5.40 0.24 3.71
C ALA A 35 6.49 1.30 3.48
N SER A 36 6.13 2.44 2.88
CA SER A 36 7.05 3.56 2.67
C SER A 36 7.49 4.21 4.00
N GLY A 37 6.57 4.31 4.96
CA GLY A 37 6.85 4.77 6.32
C GLY A 37 7.81 3.82 7.06
N VAL A 38 7.61 2.51 6.93
CA VAL A 38 8.50 1.49 7.48
C VAL A 38 9.92 1.62 6.91
N ALA A 39 10.04 1.73 5.59
CA ALA A 39 11.34 1.89 4.93
C ALA A 39 12.07 3.15 5.43
N THR A 40 11.35 4.27 5.56
CA THR A 40 11.91 5.54 6.06
C THR A 40 12.39 5.41 7.51
N ALA A 41 11.61 4.76 8.37
CA ALA A 41 11.97 4.55 9.78
C ALA A 41 13.23 3.69 9.89
N LEU A 42 13.33 2.60 9.12
CA LEU A 42 14.50 1.72 9.13
C LEU A 42 15.75 2.42 8.58
N GLN A 43 15.63 3.18 7.48
CA GLN A 43 16.74 3.97 6.94
C GLN A 43 17.26 5.01 7.94
N LEU A 44 16.37 5.62 8.72
CA LEU A 44 16.78 6.56 9.76
C LEU A 44 17.58 5.88 10.88
N VAL A 45 17.19 4.66 11.26
CA VAL A 45 17.93 3.86 12.24
C VAL A 45 19.31 3.49 11.69
N GLU A 46 19.36 2.92 10.49
CA GLU A 46 20.60 2.52 9.82
C GLU A 46 21.56 3.70 9.69
N ARG A 47 21.05 4.86 9.24
CA ARG A 47 21.86 6.08 9.14
C ARG A 47 22.41 6.53 10.49
N SER A 48 21.61 6.42 11.56
CA SER A 48 22.05 6.78 12.91
C SER A 48 23.14 5.84 13.43
N GLU A 49 23.07 4.54 13.11
CA GLU A 49 24.10 3.55 13.45
C GLU A 49 25.40 3.80 12.66
N LEU A 50 25.31 4.12 11.37
CA LEU A 50 26.48 4.45 10.54
C LEU A 50 27.21 5.70 11.04
N LEU A 51 26.48 6.73 11.47
CA LEU A 51 27.08 7.93 12.06
C LEU A 51 27.84 7.62 13.34
N GLU A 52 27.26 6.81 14.23
CA GLU A 52 27.94 6.38 15.45
C GLU A 52 29.22 5.59 15.16
N ILE A 53 29.19 4.68 14.17
CA ILE A 53 30.37 3.92 13.73
C ILE A 53 31.46 4.86 13.19
N ALA A 54 31.07 5.93 12.49
CA ALA A 54 32.00 6.96 12.00
C ALA A 54 32.56 7.86 13.11
N GLY A 55 32.05 7.75 14.35
CA GLY A 55 32.40 8.62 15.49
C GLY A 55 31.60 9.91 15.56
N ASP A 56 30.58 10.06 14.72
CA ASP A 56 29.67 11.22 14.72
C ASP A 56 28.54 11.07 15.73
N ALA A 57 27.85 12.18 16.02
CA ALA A 57 26.66 12.16 16.85
C ALA A 57 25.50 11.41 16.17
N ARG A 58 24.80 10.59 16.94
CA ARG A 58 23.59 9.89 16.51
C ARG A 58 22.46 10.86 16.17
N ILE A 59 21.62 10.48 15.20
CA ILE A 59 20.40 11.22 14.85
C ILE A 59 19.28 10.90 15.85
N ILE A 60 19.20 9.65 16.28
CA ILE A 60 18.20 9.17 17.23
C ILE A 60 18.87 8.35 18.34
N ASP A 61 18.30 8.39 19.54
CA ASP A 61 18.79 7.57 20.64
C ASP A 61 18.42 6.09 20.48
N GLY A 62 19.05 5.23 21.28
CA GLY A 62 18.82 3.78 21.22
C GLY A 62 17.40 3.35 21.59
N ALA A 63 16.70 4.12 22.42
CA ALA A 63 15.32 3.84 22.80
C ALA A 63 14.36 4.09 21.62
N THR A 64 14.58 5.20 20.91
CA THR A 64 13.84 5.59 19.71
C THR A 64 14.11 4.61 18.57
N ALA A 65 15.36 4.21 18.36
CA ALA A 65 15.71 3.18 17.38
C ALA A 65 14.97 1.86 17.66
N ARG A 66 14.97 1.39 18.92
CA ARG A 66 14.22 0.19 19.32
C ARG A 66 12.71 0.35 19.11
N ARG A 67 12.17 1.55 19.33
CA ARG A 67 10.76 1.84 19.06
C ARG A 67 10.44 1.73 17.58
N PHE A 68 11.27 2.30 16.72
CA PHE A 68 11.11 2.18 15.26
C PHE A 68 11.20 0.74 14.79
N TYR A 69 12.16 -0.05 15.27
CA TYR A 69 12.20 -1.49 14.94
C TYR A 69 10.90 -2.21 15.31
N ARG A 70 10.36 -1.98 16.52
CA ARG A 70 9.09 -2.60 16.94
C ARG A 70 7.90 -2.15 16.11
N MET A 71 7.83 -0.85 15.78
CA MET A 71 6.78 -0.31 14.92
C MET A 71 6.87 -0.86 13.50
N SER A 72 8.08 -0.99 12.96
CA SER A 72 8.32 -1.59 11.65
C SER A 72 7.88 -3.05 11.61
N ILE A 73 8.17 -3.84 12.64
CA ILE A 73 7.69 -5.23 12.75
C ILE A 73 6.16 -5.27 12.77
N ALA A 74 5.52 -4.46 13.63
CA ALA A 74 4.06 -4.44 13.72
C ALA A 74 3.40 -3.99 12.40
N ALA A 75 3.97 -2.99 11.73
CA ALA A 75 3.50 -2.52 10.44
C ALA A 75 3.64 -3.59 9.35
N MET A 76 4.76 -4.33 9.32
CA MET A 76 4.93 -5.46 8.41
C MET A 76 3.89 -6.56 8.64
N SER A 77 3.60 -6.92 9.90
CA SER A 77 2.53 -7.89 10.20
C SER A 77 1.15 -7.42 9.73
N VAL A 78 0.84 -6.13 9.86
CA VAL A 78 -0.40 -5.56 9.32
C VAL A 78 -0.42 -5.66 7.80
N ILE A 79 0.67 -5.30 7.13
CA ILE A 79 0.78 -5.42 5.67
C ILE A 79 0.54 -6.86 5.22
N GLU A 80 1.15 -7.84 5.89
CA GLU A 80 0.95 -9.26 5.61
C GLU A 80 -0.52 -9.67 5.76
N SER A 81 -1.17 -9.35 6.89
CA SER A 81 -2.59 -9.68 7.11
C SER A 81 -3.51 -9.09 6.04
N TYR A 82 -3.27 -7.84 5.63
CA TYR A 82 -4.06 -7.20 4.59
C TYR A 82 -3.83 -7.83 3.20
N ILE A 83 -2.61 -8.30 2.91
CA ILE A 83 -2.32 -9.02 1.68
C ILE A 83 -3.05 -10.36 1.66
N ASP A 84 -3.02 -11.10 2.78
CA ASP A 84 -3.70 -12.40 2.90
C ASP A 84 -5.22 -12.24 2.74
N GLU A 85 -5.83 -11.27 3.46
CA GLU A 85 -7.26 -10.95 3.32
C GLU A 85 -7.63 -10.61 1.87
N HIS A 86 -6.76 -9.89 1.15
CA HIS A 86 -7.00 -9.55 -0.24
C HIS A 86 -6.96 -10.78 -1.16
N PHE A 87 -6.06 -11.73 -0.91
CA PHE A 87 -6.02 -12.98 -1.69
C PHE A 87 -7.25 -13.84 -1.42
N ASP A 88 -7.68 -13.96 -0.17
CA ASP A 88 -8.90 -14.69 0.20
C ASP A 88 -10.14 -14.09 -0.50
N GLU A 89 -10.28 -12.76 -0.50
CA GLU A 89 -11.36 -12.08 -1.23
C GLU A 89 -11.33 -12.34 -2.74
N MET A 90 -10.14 -12.40 -3.34
CA MET A 90 -9.99 -12.69 -4.77
C MET A 90 -10.37 -14.13 -5.11
N ASP A 91 -10.02 -15.08 -4.27
CA ASP A 91 -10.38 -16.49 -4.44
C ASP A 91 -11.89 -16.69 -4.31
N ASP A 92 -12.52 -16.06 -3.31
CA ASP A 92 -13.97 -16.09 -3.13
C ASP A 92 -14.72 -15.49 -4.33
N LEU A 93 -14.26 -14.36 -4.86
CA LEU A 93 -14.83 -13.74 -6.06
C LEU A 93 -14.63 -14.62 -7.29
N GLY A 94 -13.46 -15.25 -7.44
CA GLY A 94 -13.19 -16.20 -8.50
C GLY A 94 -14.13 -17.40 -8.47
N ALA A 95 -14.39 -17.95 -7.28
CA ALA A 95 -15.32 -19.05 -7.07
C ALA A 95 -16.77 -18.65 -7.45
N GLN A 96 -17.26 -17.50 -6.97
CA GLN A 96 -18.60 -17.00 -7.27
C GLN A 96 -18.82 -16.75 -8.78
N THR A 97 -17.81 -16.19 -9.45
CA THR A 97 -17.87 -15.88 -10.88
C THR A 97 -17.97 -17.16 -11.74
N ASN A 98 -17.29 -18.23 -11.32
CA ASN A 98 -17.35 -19.53 -12.00
C ASN A 98 -18.67 -20.27 -11.74
N SER A 99 -19.23 -20.18 -10.54
CA SER A 99 -20.56 -20.74 -10.23
C SER A 99 -21.69 -20.09 -11.05
N GLN A 100 -21.60 -18.79 -11.33
CA GLN A 100 -22.58 -18.10 -12.18
C GLN A 100 -22.48 -18.48 -13.67
N LYS A 101 -21.29 -18.86 -14.16
CA LYS A 101 -21.10 -19.28 -15.56
C LYS A 101 -21.46 -20.75 -15.82
N GLY A 102 -21.43 -21.61 -14.80
CA GLY A 102 -21.76 -23.03 -14.92
C GLY A 102 -23.25 -23.37 -14.81
N GLY A 103 -24.12 -22.38 -14.57
CA GLY A 103 -25.55 -22.56 -14.33
C GLY A 103 -26.49 -22.15 -15.49
N ALA A 104 -25.97 -21.95 -16.70
CA ALA A 104 -26.74 -21.60 -17.89
C ALA A 104 -26.77 -22.73 -18.92
#